data_AF-A0ABD2A5N2-F1
#
_entry.id   AF-A0ABD2A5N2-F1
#
_cell.length_a   1.000
_cell.length_b   1.000
_cell.length_c   1.000
_cell.angle_alpha   90.00
_cell.angle_beta   90.00
_cell.angle_gamma   90.00
#
_symmetry.space_group_name_H-M   'P 1'
#
loop_
_entity.id
_entity.type
_entity.pdbx_description
1 polymer ?
#
loop_
_entity_poly.entity_id
_entity_poly.type
_entity_poly.pdbx_seq_one_letter_code
_entity_poly.pdbx_strand_id
1 'polypeptide(L)'
;MGINSLDFDATVAHVLLKNSNNHIKCGTQKESTASKWKKNWVAFMDNMLQMKIINLDSRDLYVPTGIQKLVIDTKAHQQCLQNLTTNEKLIYDVPVQFFENIDVIAAGGVEIHKLRTSEIARKKPISDPIIEEYKFIAYRDRKETSLREILTLSMHITLENLPIIKVKTIELIEDKDHILAEKLVSPLLLNILGNLPLMEANVNVFTSRGKFDNIPEGVIVSETNMIETSETASFGVGYGLLSNGGKNSLKKLLQSTKDNGFILSREKKNTSLDLSVLQEFQLRIVLEKRTSEEFWILLKKTNKIAENTMIINVNSNEFSWLEKVQTILASTEGHNINETRILLVEEGNFESGLLGFINCLRKEPGGNIFRAVLIQDLKAPKFSLNLPLYSEQLETDLVVNVLRPGNVWGSYRHQLLPPREPEFTNYSIICLNLYFPKLMQMNNKVTNSSNIEESGTEEILVGTKMLMLSFVKMLLAKVTISFKTNPEEGRNEIFFLLGIKGYSSVFKILESKMKSLTCFQLVYE
;
A
#
# COMPACT_ATOMS: atom_id res chain seq x y z
N MET A 1 -13.58 -27.20 -16.48
CA MET A 1 -12.25 -27.82 -16.58
C MET A 1 -11.43 -27.29 -15.41
N GLY A 2 -11.19 -28.14 -14.41
CA GLY A 2 -10.64 -27.75 -13.11
C GLY A 2 -9.14 -27.49 -13.17
N ILE A 3 -8.74 -26.36 -12.59
CA ILE A 3 -7.34 -26.05 -12.28
C ILE A 3 -7.10 -26.61 -10.89
N ASN A 4 -6.36 -27.72 -10.81
CA ASN A 4 -5.89 -28.25 -9.54
C ASN A 4 -4.83 -27.30 -8.97
N SER A 5 -5.10 -26.78 -7.78
CA SER A 5 -4.15 -26.15 -6.89
C SER A 5 -3.06 -27.14 -6.52
N LEU A 6 -1.82 -26.86 -6.94
CA LEU A 6 -0.64 -27.47 -6.34
C LEU A 6 -0.38 -26.75 -5.02
N ASP A 7 -0.83 -27.35 -3.93
CA ASP A 7 -0.48 -26.96 -2.57
C ASP A 7 1.04 -27.03 -2.40
N PHE A 8 1.68 -25.87 -2.27
CA PHE A 8 3.06 -25.74 -1.82
C PHE A 8 3.07 -25.95 -0.30
N ASP A 9 3.33 -27.18 0.10
CA ASP A 9 3.39 -27.60 1.50
C ASP A 9 4.66 -27.03 2.15
N ALA A 10 4.55 -25.86 2.79
CA ALA A 10 5.62 -25.10 3.42
C ALA A 10 6.05 -25.71 4.78
N THR A 11 6.54 -26.95 4.79
CA THR A 11 6.88 -27.67 6.04
C THR A 11 8.35 -28.11 6.11
N VAL A 12 9.31 -27.26 5.71
CA VAL A 12 10.76 -27.61 5.82
C VAL A 12 11.65 -26.55 6.52
N ALA A 13 11.17 -25.33 6.78
CA ALA A 13 12.00 -24.29 7.43
C ALA A 13 11.85 -24.22 8.97
N HIS A 14 11.56 -25.33 9.66
CA HIS A 14 11.25 -25.29 11.11
C HIS A 14 12.32 -25.88 12.05
N VAL A 15 13.53 -26.19 11.55
CA VAL A 15 14.62 -26.69 12.41
C VAL A 15 15.80 -25.72 12.55
N LEU A 16 15.87 -24.64 11.76
CA LEU A 16 17.04 -23.73 11.78
C LEU A 16 16.85 -22.41 12.54
N LEU A 17 15.67 -22.13 13.12
CA LEU A 17 15.43 -20.86 13.85
C LEU A 17 15.36 -21.00 15.38
N LYS A 18 15.61 -22.18 15.95
CA LYS A 18 15.86 -22.32 17.39
C LYS A 18 17.35 -22.54 17.62
N ASN A 19 18.10 -21.44 17.66
CA ASN A 19 19.38 -21.24 18.39
C ASN A 19 20.25 -20.17 17.73
N SER A 20 19.70 -18.99 17.41
CA SER A 20 20.50 -17.78 17.21
C SER A 20 20.90 -17.22 18.57
N ASN A 21 21.77 -17.93 19.30
CA ASN A 21 22.46 -17.40 20.49
C ASN A 21 23.66 -18.25 20.93
N ASN A 22 24.40 -18.85 19.99
CA ASN A 22 25.72 -19.39 20.32
C ASN A 22 26.75 -18.96 19.29
N HIS A 23 27.78 -18.31 19.82
CA HIS A 23 28.99 -17.87 19.15
C HIS A 23 29.47 -18.83 18.06
N ILE A 24 29.61 -18.30 16.84
CA ILE A 24 30.34 -18.93 15.74
C ILE A 24 31.81 -18.97 16.18
N LYS A 25 32.27 -20.13 16.66
CA LYS A 25 33.69 -20.40 16.86
C LYS A 25 34.27 -20.85 15.53
N CYS A 26 35.14 -20.01 14.97
CA CYS A 26 36.07 -20.38 13.92
C CYS A 26 36.92 -21.57 14.40
N GLY A 27 36.75 -22.72 13.78
CA GLY A 27 37.47 -23.95 14.08
C GLY A 27 37.09 -25.03 13.08
N THR A 28 38.07 -25.77 12.60
CA THR A 28 38.00 -26.89 11.66
C THR A 28 37.04 -28.01 12.11
N GLN A 29 35.73 -27.81 11.97
CA GLN A 29 34.70 -28.79 12.32
C GLN A 29 33.74 -29.05 11.18
N LYS A 30 33.53 -30.33 10.88
CA LYS A 30 32.56 -30.88 9.93
C LYS A 30 31.18 -30.25 10.13
N GLU A 31 30.71 -29.47 9.17
CA GLU A 31 29.31 -29.09 9.08
C GLU A 31 28.51 -30.29 8.55
N SER A 32 28.00 -31.13 9.46
CA SER A 32 27.08 -32.22 9.10
C SER A 32 25.65 -31.75 9.31
N THR A 33 24.92 -31.54 8.22
CA THR A 33 23.47 -31.37 8.24
C THR A 33 22.80 -32.66 7.79
N ALA A 34 21.47 -32.79 7.90
CA ALA A 34 20.74 -33.97 7.44
C ALA A 34 19.63 -33.57 6.47
N SER A 35 19.41 -34.40 5.44
CA SER A 35 18.34 -34.24 4.45
C SER A 35 17.34 -35.39 4.59
N LYS A 36 16.05 -35.04 4.56
CA LYS A 36 14.96 -36.03 4.67
C LYS A 36 14.82 -36.82 3.37
N TRP A 37 14.99 -38.13 3.46
CA TRP A 37 14.64 -39.07 2.40
C TRP A 37 13.20 -39.55 2.54
N LYS A 38 12.39 -39.32 1.50
CA LYS A 38 11.00 -39.75 1.37
C LYS A 38 10.74 -40.50 0.05
N LYS A 39 11.67 -41.37 -0.36
CA LYS A 39 11.62 -42.06 -1.67
C LYS A 39 11.55 -41.11 -2.88
N ASN A 40 12.07 -39.88 -2.74
CA ASN A 40 12.06 -38.87 -3.80
C ASN A 40 13.49 -38.39 -4.08
N TRP A 41 14.09 -38.93 -5.15
CA TRP A 41 15.44 -38.59 -5.60
C TRP A 41 15.60 -37.12 -5.99
N VAL A 42 14.57 -36.54 -6.62
CA VAL A 42 14.62 -35.15 -7.08
C VAL A 42 14.72 -34.21 -5.89
N ALA A 43 13.79 -34.32 -4.93
CA ALA A 43 13.80 -33.49 -3.73
C ALA A 43 15.05 -33.72 -2.87
N PHE A 44 15.52 -34.97 -2.79
CA PHE A 44 16.72 -35.31 -2.03
C PHE A 44 17.98 -34.65 -2.61
N MET A 45 18.21 -34.78 -3.92
CA MET A 45 19.34 -34.16 -4.60
C MET A 45 19.22 -32.63 -4.65
N ASP A 46 18.02 -32.09 -4.80
CA ASP A 46 17.79 -30.63 -4.74
C ASP A 46 18.18 -30.05 -3.37
N ASN A 47 17.79 -30.71 -2.27
CA ASN A 47 18.25 -30.34 -0.93
C ASN A 47 19.78 -30.38 -0.79
N MET A 48 20.45 -31.35 -1.44
CA MET A 48 21.92 -31.39 -1.46
C MET A 48 22.50 -30.17 -2.21
N LEU A 49 21.91 -29.74 -3.33
CA LEU A 49 22.33 -28.53 -4.04
C LEU A 49 22.14 -27.27 -3.18
N GLN A 50 21.01 -27.18 -2.46
CA GLN A 50 20.72 -26.07 -1.56
C GLN A 50 21.75 -25.96 -0.42
N MET A 51 22.30 -27.07 0.07
CA MET A 51 23.32 -27.05 1.12
C MET A 51 24.55 -26.23 0.75
N LYS A 52 25.01 -26.32 -0.50
CA LYS A 52 26.12 -25.47 -0.96
C LYS A 52 25.72 -24.00 -1.02
N ILE A 53 24.50 -23.70 -1.45
CA ILE A 53 23.99 -22.33 -1.57
C ILE A 53 23.87 -21.68 -0.18
N ILE A 54 23.45 -22.44 0.84
CA ILE A 54 23.35 -21.96 2.23
C ILE A 54 24.71 -21.54 2.80
N ASN A 55 25.78 -22.22 2.37
CA ASN A 55 27.15 -21.90 2.81
C ASN A 55 27.76 -20.68 2.09
N LEU A 56 27.06 -20.07 1.12
CA LEU A 56 27.49 -18.80 0.52
C LEU A 56 27.12 -17.64 1.45
N ASP A 57 28.10 -16.81 1.81
CA ASP A 57 27.92 -15.65 2.71
C ASP A 57 27.08 -14.50 2.09
N SER A 58 26.83 -14.56 0.78
CA SER A 58 25.93 -13.65 0.08
C SER A 58 24.48 -14.12 0.26
N ARG A 59 23.65 -13.34 0.97
CA ARG A 59 22.19 -13.56 1.12
C ARG A 59 21.39 -13.37 -0.19
N ASP A 60 22.06 -13.43 -1.32
CA ASP A 60 21.51 -13.25 -2.66
C ASP A 60 20.92 -14.55 -3.20
N LEU A 61 20.15 -14.45 -4.27
CA LEU A 61 19.52 -15.62 -4.88
C LEU A 61 20.50 -16.28 -5.85
N TYR A 62 20.90 -17.52 -5.55
CA TYR A 62 21.74 -18.32 -6.43
C TYR A 62 20.96 -19.47 -7.05
N VAL A 63 21.33 -19.79 -8.29
CA VAL A 63 20.85 -21.00 -8.98
C VAL A 63 22.03 -21.87 -9.42
N PRO A 64 21.89 -23.20 -9.37
CA PRO A 64 22.82 -24.12 -10.01
C PRO A 64 22.91 -23.87 -11.52
N THR A 65 24.13 -23.64 -12.03
CA THR A 65 24.39 -23.45 -13.47
C THR A 65 25.23 -24.56 -14.08
N GLY A 66 25.80 -25.46 -13.27
CA GLY A 66 26.47 -26.65 -13.77
C GLY A 66 26.97 -27.59 -12.68
N ILE A 67 27.11 -28.87 -13.02
CA ILE A 67 27.68 -29.90 -12.14
C ILE A 67 28.81 -30.56 -12.93
N GLN A 68 30.02 -30.64 -12.37
CA GLN A 68 31.13 -31.26 -13.08
C GLN A 68 30.99 -32.79 -13.13
N LYS A 69 30.60 -33.40 -12.02
CA LYS A 69 30.39 -34.85 -11.91
C LYS A 69 29.31 -35.14 -10.89
N LEU A 70 28.42 -36.07 -11.24
CA LEU A 70 27.36 -36.59 -10.38
C LEU A 70 27.53 -38.10 -10.30
N VAL A 71 27.63 -38.64 -9.09
CA VAL A 71 27.68 -40.08 -8.82
C VAL A 71 26.40 -40.46 -8.10
N ILE A 72 25.72 -41.51 -8.58
CA ILE A 72 24.54 -42.08 -7.94
C ILE A 72 24.72 -43.59 -7.86
N ASP A 73 24.98 -44.08 -6.65
CA ASP A 73 24.99 -45.50 -6.32
C ASP A 73 23.73 -45.84 -5.50
N THR A 74 22.75 -46.44 -6.19
CA THR A 74 21.48 -46.81 -5.58
C THR A 74 21.61 -47.94 -4.56
N LYS A 75 22.59 -48.84 -4.73
CA LYS A 75 22.84 -49.95 -3.80
C LYS A 75 23.45 -49.43 -2.51
N ALA A 76 24.48 -48.58 -2.61
CA ALA A 76 25.08 -47.92 -1.47
C ALA A 76 24.06 -47.03 -0.74
N HIS A 77 23.20 -46.32 -1.48
CA HIS A 77 22.14 -45.51 -0.89
C HIS A 77 21.15 -46.38 -0.09
N GLN A 78 20.70 -47.52 -0.64
CA GLN A 78 19.80 -48.43 0.07
C GLN A 78 20.44 -49.05 1.33
N GLN A 79 21.72 -49.43 1.26
CA GLN A 79 22.47 -49.92 2.42
C GLN A 79 22.61 -48.84 3.50
N CYS A 80 22.86 -47.59 3.10
CA CYS A 80 22.88 -46.45 4.03
C CYS A 80 21.54 -46.28 4.75
N LEU A 81 20.42 -46.37 4.04
CA LEU A 81 19.08 -46.27 4.63
C LEU A 81 18.76 -47.41 5.61
N GLN A 82 19.22 -48.63 5.33
CA GLN A 82 19.03 -49.78 6.24
C GLN A 82 19.74 -49.58 7.59
N ASN A 83 20.83 -48.81 7.61
CA ASN A 83 21.60 -48.52 8.81
C ASN A 83 21.04 -47.34 9.62
N LEU A 84 20.03 -46.63 9.12
CA LEU A 84 19.39 -45.49 9.80
C LEU A 84 18.11 -45.95 10.52
N THR A 85 17.93 -45.51 11.78
CA THR A 85 16.76 -45.83 12.59
C THR A 85 15.48 -45.27 11.97
N THR A 86 14.44 -46.10 11.88
CA THR A 86 13.19 -45.75 11.19
C THR A 86 12.24 -45.06 12.18
N ASN A 87 11.89 -43.80 11.92
CA ASN A 87 10.64 -43.24 12.44
C ASN A 87 9.49 -43.86 11.63
N GLU A 88 8.33 -44.12 12.27
CA GLU A 88 7.18 -44.95 11.84
C GLU A 88 6.55 -44.67 10.44
N LYS A 89 7.18 -43.88 9.57
CA LYS A 89 6.65 -43.43 8.27
C LYS A 89 7.61 -43.60 7.07
N LEU A 90 8.64 -44.46 7.12
CA LEU A 90 9.63 -44.63 6.03
C LEU A 90 10.33 -43.30 5.63
N ILE A 91 10.56 -42.43 6.61
CA ILE A 91 11.27 -41.16 6.46
C ILE A 91 12.61 -41.31 7.15
N TYR A 92 13.70 -41.00 6.45
CA TYR A 92 15.06 -41.16 6.96
C TYR A 92 15.78 -39.81 6.94
N ASP A 93 16.48 -39.49 8.02
CA ASP A 93 17.36 -38.32 8.06
C ASP A 93 18.75 -38.77 7.60
N VAL A 94 19.08 -38.50 6.33
CA VAL A 94 20.36 -38.89 5.73
C VAL A 94 21.38 -37.76 5.94
N PRO A 95 22.52 -38.00 6.61
CA PRO A 95 23.55 -37.00 6.78
C PRO A 95 24.08 -36.52 5.42
N VAL A 96 24.16 -35.21 5.26
CA VAL A 96 24.77 -34.51 4.12
C VAL A 96 26.06 -33.88 4.60
N GLN A 97 27.12 -34.08 3.83
CA GLN A 97 28.44 -33.52 4.10
C GLN A 97 28.87 -32.66 2.92
N PHE A 98 29.32 -31.44 3.21
CA PHE A 98 29.96 -30.58 2.23
C PHE A 98 31.46 -30.48 2.54
N PHE A 99 32.28 -30.86 1.56
CA PHE A 99 33.73 -30.81 1.65
C PHE A 99 34.23 -29.63 0.82
N GLU A 100 34.36 -28.46 1.47
CA GLU A 100 34.71 -27.20 0.82
C GLU A 100 36.03 -27.29 0.02
N ASN A 101 37.09 -27.87 0.61
CA ASN A 101 38.42 -27.97 0.01
C ASN A 101 38.47 -28.70 -1.35
N ILE A 102 37.54 -29.63 -1.57
CA ILE A 102 37.45 -30.42 -2.82
C ILE A 102 36.17 -30.11 -3.61
N ASP A 103 35.34 -29.21 -3.09
CA ASP A 103 34.03 -28.83 -3.62
C ASP A 103 33.15 -30.05 -3.92
N VAL A 104 32.89 -30.88 -2.91
CA VAL A 104 32.06 -32.09 -3.02
C VAL A 104 30.94 -32.08 -1.99
N ILE A 105 29.72 -32.39 -2.42
CA ILE A 105 28.55 -32.64 -1.57
C ILE A 105 28.26 -34.14 -1.62
N ALA A 106 28.22 -34.81 -0.47
CA ALA A 106 27.97 -36.24 -0.40
C ALA A 106 26.86 -36.56 0.61
N ALA A 107 25.95 -37.46 0.23
CA ALA A 107 24.90 -37.96 1.12
C ALA A 107 24.37 -39.33 0.67
N GLY A 108 24.40 -40.31 1.57
CA GLY A 108 24.06 -41.70 1.25
C GLY A 108 24.91 -42.22 0.08
N GLY A 109 24.26 -42.69 -0.99
CA GLY A 109 24.93 -43.08 -2.24
C GLY A 109 25.04 -41.99 -3.31
N VAL A 110 24.88 -40.70 -2.97
CA VAL A 110 24.99 -39.59 -3.95
C VAL A 110 26.22 -38.74 -3.66
N GLU A 111 26.98 -38.42 -4.72
CA GLU A 111 28.06 -37.42 -4.68
C GLU A 111 27.90 -36.40 -5.79
N ILE A 112 28.00 -35.11 -5.46
CA ILE A 112 27.92 -33.98 -6.38
C ILE A 112 29.25 -33.24 -6.30
N HIS A 113 30.00 -33.21 -7.40
CA HIS A 113 31.33 -32.61 -7.49
C HIS A 113 31.27 -31.29 -8.26
N LYS A 114 31.91 -30.27 -7.70
CA LYS A 114 32.13 -28.95 -8.29
C LYS A 114 30.86 -28.32 -8.85
N LEU A 115 29.88 -28.13 -7.96
CA LEU A 115 28.63 -27.45 -8.26
C LEU A 115 28.88 -25.97 -8.58
N ARG A 116 28.60 -25.54 -9.80
CA ARG A 116 28.66 -24.12 -10.19
C ARG A 116 27.32 -23.47 -9.90
N THR A 117 27.35 -22.30 -9.25
CA THR A 117 26.18 -21.47 -9.00
C THR A 117 26.37 -20.10 -9.63
N SER A 118 25.26 -19.42 -9.91
CA SER A 118 25.29 -18.04 -10.40
C SER A 118 24.19 -17.25 -9.71
N GLU A 119 24.52 -16.01 -9.36
CA GLU A 119 23.57 -15.08 -8.77
C GLU A 119 22.54 -14.66 -9.83
N ILE A 120 21.27 -14.59 -9.43
CA ILE A 120 20.18 -14.11 -10.27
C ILE A 120 19.40 -13.01 -9.56
N ALA A 121 18.92 -12.06 -10.35
CA ALA A 121 18.05 -11.01 -9.83
C ALA A 121 16.72 -11.59 -9.35
N ARG A 122 16.26 -11.16 -8.17
CA ARG A 122 14.91 -11.44 -7.70
C ARG A 122 13.90 -10.66 -8.55
N LYS A 123 12.74 -11.26 -8.80
CA LYS A 123 11.60 -10.52 -9.37
C LYS A 123 11.27 -9.35 -8.44
N LYS A 124 11.19 -8.15 -9.01
CA LYS A 124 10.79 -6.97 -8.25
C LYS A 124 9.33 -7.11 -7.82
N PRO A 125 8.97 -6.73 -6.59
CA PRO A 125 7.58 -6.60 -6.21
C PRO A 125 6.86 -5.63 -7.17
N ILE A 126 5.58 -5.87 -7.41
CA ILE A 126 4.77 -5.19 -8.44
C ILE A 126 4.56 -3.70 -8.09
N SER A 127 4.58 -3.35 -6.80
CA SER A 127 4.41 -1.97 -6.33
C SER A 127 5.22 -1.69 -5.07
N ASP A 128 5.56 -0.42 -4.88
CA ASP A 128 6.13 0.06 -3.63
C ASP A 128 5.05 0.06 -2.52
N PRO A 129 5.45 -0.17 -1.25
CA PRO A 129 4.53 -0.07 -0.14
C PRO A 129 4.02 1.37 0.02
N ILE A 130 2.73 1.49 0.28
CA ILE A 130 2.09 2.76 0.63
C ILE A 130 2.25 2.98 2.13
N ILE A 131 2.68 4.18 2.54
CA ILE A 131 2.80 4.55 3.95
C ILE A 131 1.71 5.56 4.28
N GLU A 132 0.96 5.29 5.34
CA GLU A 132 -0.13 6.13 5.81
C GLU A 132 0.06 6.50 7.28
N GLU A 133 -0.27 7.74 7.63
CA GLU A 133 -0.32 8.24 9.00
C GLU A 133 -1.73 8.06 9.56
N TYR A 134 -1.88 7.50 10.76
CA TYR A 134 -3.16 7.39 11.45
C TYR A 134 -3.36 8.58 12.39
N LYS A 135 -4.31 9.47 12.08
CA LYS A 135 -4.57 10.68 12.87
C LYS A 135 -6.05 11.04 12.96
N PHE A 136 -6.38 11.83 13.98
CA PHE A 136 -7.73 12.36 14.15
C PHE A 136 -8.07 13.37 13.05
N ILE A 137 -9.23 13.17 12.43
CA ILE A 137 -9.81 14.07 11.43
C ILE A 137 -11.15 14.56 11.95
N ALA A 138 -11.25 15.87 12.15
CA ALA A 138 -12.50 16.54 12.48
C ALA A 138 -13.45 16.51 11.29
N TYR A 139 -14.73 16.25 11.54
CA TYR A 139 -15.74 16.11 10.50
C TYR A 139 -16.16 17.45 9.90
N ARG A 140 -16.47 18.44 10.74
CA ARG A 140 -17.10 19.71 10.32
C ARG A 140 -16.23 20.94 10.64
N ASP A 141 -14.93 20.84 10.39
CA ASP A 141 -13.96 21.91 10.68
C ASP A 141 -13.78 22.92 9.54
N ARG A 142 -14.33 22.62 8.34
CA ARG A 142 -14.14 23.43 7.12
C ARG A 142 -12.66 23.72 6.83
N LYS A 143 -11.78 22.80 7.22
CA LYS A 143 -10.34 22.94 7.03
C LYS A 143 -9.99 22.86 5.55
N GLU A 144 -9.04 23.70 5.13
CA GLU A 144 -8.46 23.62 3.79
C GLU A 144 -7.71 22.31 3.61
N THR A 145 -8.15 21.52 2.63
CA THR A 145 -7.73 20.12 2.43
C THR A 145 -7.65 19.87 0.93
N SER A 146 -6.72 19.02 0.48
CA SER A 146 -6.60 18.72 -0.95
C SER A 146 -7.83 17.95 -1.47
N LEU A 147 -8.15 18.09 -2.77
CA LEU A 147 -9.27 17.36 -3.38
C LEU A 147 -9.17 15.85 -3.14
N ARG A 148 -7.96 15.29 -3.30
CA ARG A 148 -7.70 13.86 -3.08
C ARG A 148 -8.05 13.45 -1.66
N GLU A 149 -7.57 14.19 -0.66
CA GLU A 149 -7.86 13.90 0.74
C GLU A 149 -9.35 14.02 1.05
N ILE A 150 -10.07 15.01 0.51
CA ILE A 150 -11.52 15.15 0.69
C ILE A 150 -12.26 13.92 0.16
N LEU A 151 -11.92 13.47 -1.05
CA LEU A 151 -12.52 12.26 -1.65
C LEU A 151 -12.13 11.00 -0.88
N THR A 152 -10.87 10.87 -0.45
CA THR A 152 -10.39 9.75 0.37
C THR A 152 -11.17 9.68 1.68
N LEU A 153 -11.29 10.80 2.40
CA LEU A 153 -12.06 10.88 3.64
C LEU A 153 -13.53 10.52 3.42
N SER A 154 -14.13 11.05 2.34
CA SER A 154 -15.53 10.79 2.01
C SER A 154 -15.78 9.31 1.70
N MET A 155 -14.88 8.68 0.96
CA MET A 155 -14.94 7.25 0.67
C MET A 155 -14.68 6.41 1.91
N HIS A 156 -13.69 6.73 2.72
CA HIS A 156 -13.41 6.00 3.97
C HIS A 156 -14.59 6.06 4.93
N ILE A 157 -15.23 7.22 5.08
CA ILE A 157 -16.46 7.36 5.89
C ILE A 157 -17.58 6.50 5.29
N THR A 158 -17.78 6.55 3.97
CA THR A 158 -18.80 5.75 3.29
C THR A 158 -18.61 4.25 3.51
N LEU A 159 -17.39 3.75 3.31
CA LEU A 159 -17.08 2.32 3.42
C LEU A 159 -17.07 1.80 4.86
N GLU A 160 -16.72 2.64 5.84
CA GLU A 160 -16.85 2.27 7.27
C GLU A 160 -18.31 2.07 7.67
N ASN A 161 -19.23 2.80 7.04
CA ASN A 161 -20.65 2.77 7.35
C ASN A 161 -21.42 1.72 6.53
N LEU A 162 -20.88 1.26 5.40
CA LEU A 162 -21.52 0.30 4.50
C LEU A 162 -20.72 -1.01 4.43
N PRO A 163 -21.28 -2.16 4.87
CA PRO A 163 -20.61 -3.45 4.78
C PRO A 163 -20.66 -4.01 3.35
N ILE A 164 -19.93 -3.37 2.43
CA ILE A 164 -19.94 -3.69 0.99
C ILE A 164 -18.52 -3.91 0.46
N ILE A 165 -18.41 -4.80 -0.53
CA ILE A 165 -17.19 -5.04 -1.30
C ILE A 165 -17.28 -4.41 -2.69
N LYS A 166 -18.48 -4.45 -3.29
CA LYS A 166 -18.76 -3.83 -4.58
C LYS A 166 -19.22 -2.39 -4.36
N VAL A 167 -18.40 -1.45 -4.81
CA VAL A 167 -18.62 -0.03 -4.62
C VAL A 167 -19.00 0.58 -5.96
N LYS A 168 -20.30 0.92 -6.11
CA LYS A 168 -20.77 1.73 -7.23
C LYS A 168 -20.77 3.20 -6.85
N THR A 169 -20.07 4.03 -7.62
CA THR A 169 -20.08 5.49 -7.49
C THR A 169 -20.73 6.15 -8.69
N ILE A 170 -21.38 7.29 -8.46
CA ILE A 170 -22.00 8.13 -9.50
C ILE A 170 -21.43 9.54 -9.38
N GLU A 171 -20.96 10.12 -10.48
CA GLU A 171 -20.69 11.55 -10.64
C GLU A 171 -21.70 12.11 -11.64
N LEU A 172 -22.64 12.93 -11.17
CA LEU A 172 -23.65 13.58 -12.01
C LEU A 172 -23.15 14.95 -12.45
N ILE A 173 -23.08 15.18 -13.76
CA ILE A 173 -22.68 16.44 -14.38
C ILE A 173 -23.74 16.85 -15.38
N GLU A 174 -24.44 17.94 -15.09
CA GLU A 174 -25.42 18.55 -15.98
C GLU A 174 -24.79 19.69 -16.79
N ASP A 175 -25.51 20.18 -17.82
CA ASP A 175 -24.99 21.24 -18.70
C ASP A 175 -24.68 22.54 -17.96
N LYS A 176 -25.43 22.82 -16.88
CA LYS A 176 -25.27 24.01 -16.03
C LYS A 176 -23.97 24.03 -15.20
N ASP A 177 -23.31 22.89 -15.03
CA ASP A 177 -22.22 22.76 -14.04
C ASP A 177 -20.87 23.30 -14.56
N HIS A 178 -20.72 23.54 -15.87
CA HIS A 178 -19.52 24.11 -16.51
C HIS A 178 -18.16 23.53 -16.00
N ILE A 179 -18.07 22.19 -15.93
CA ILE A 179 -16.89 21.47 -15.41
C ILE A 179 -15.95 21.03 -16.54
N LEU A 180 -14.65 21.28 -16.35
CA LEU A 180 -13.57 20.80 -17.22
C LEU A 180 -13.19 19.36 -16.90
N ALA A 181 -12.67 18.61 -17.89
CA ALA A 181 -12.30 17.20 -17.73
C ALA A 181 -11.28 16.96 -16.59
N GLU A 182 -10.34 17.89 -16.38
CA GLU A 182 -9.33 17.83 -15.31
C GLU A 182 -9.92 17.97 -13.89
N LYS A 183 -11.15 18.46 -13.78
CA LYS A 183 -11.87 18.63 -12.51
C LYS A 183 -12.79 17.46 -12.20
N LEU A 184 -12.88 16.45 -13.06
CA LEU A 184 -13.65 15.22 -12.78
C LEU A 184 -13.12 14.53 -11.53
N VAL A 185 -14.03 14.09 -10.66
CA VAL A 185 -13.65 13.35 -9.46
C VAL A 185 -13.54 11.84 -9.72
N SER A 186 -14.24 11.33 -10.73
CA SER A 186 -14.30 9.89 -11.04
C SER A 186 -12.94 9.22 -11.26
N PRO A 187 -12.00 9.78 -12.04
CA PRO A 187 -10.64 9.21 -12.14
C PRO A 187 -9.94 9.07 -10.79
N LEU A 188 -10.13 10.05 -9.92
CA LEU A 188 -9.51 10.07 -8.60
C LEU A 188 -10.18 9.06 -7.65
N LEU A 189 -11.51 8.92 -7.73
CA LEU A 189 -12.26 7.90 -7.00
C LEU A 189 -11.85 6.48 -7.44
N LEU A 190 -11.69 6.24 -8.74
CA LEU A 190 -11.21 4.96 -9.27
C LEU A 190 -9.84 4.61 -8.69
N ASN A 191 -8.93 5.59 -8.66
CA ASN A 191 -7.60 5.41 -8.09
C ASN A 191 -7.64 5.17 -6.57
N ILE A 192 -8.46 5.92 -5.81
CA ILE A 192 -8.62 5.72 -4.36
C ILE A 192 -9.13 4.30 -4.07
N LEU A 193 -10.17 3.87 -4.77
CA LEU A 193 -10.75 2.54 -4.59
C LEU A 193 -9.78 1.42 -5.02
N GLY A 194 -9.00 1.63 -6.09
CA GLY A 194 -8.00 0.67 -6.55
C GLY A 194 -6.83 0.44 -5.57
N ASN A 195 -6.61 1.35 -4.61
CA ASN A 195 -5.61 1.18 -3.56
C ASN A 195 -6.16 0.46 -2.32
N LEU A 196 -7.48 0.20 -2.26
CA LEU A 196 -8.09 -0.50 -1.13
C LEU A 196 -8.12 -2.03 -1.39
N PRO A 197 -7.74 -2.85 -0.39
CA PRO A 197 -7.71 -4.29 -0.57
C PRO A 197 -9.14 -4.85 -0.73
N LEU A 198 -9.26 -5.86 -1.61
CA LEU A 198 -10.49 -6.63 -1.82
C LEU A 198 -11.70 -5.81 -2.31
N MET A 199 -11.53 -4.57 -2.77
CA MET A 199 -12.63 -3.73 -3.26
C MET A 199 -12.86 -3.90 -4.77
N GLU A 200 -14.12 -4.01 -5.19
CA GLU A 200 -14.53 -3.98 -6.59
C GLU A 200 -15.13 -2.61 -6.91
N ALA A 201 -14.40 -1.78 -7.67
CA ALA A 201 -14.84 -0.43 -8.03
C ALA A 201 -15.68 -0.43 -9.32
N ASN A 202 -16.86 0.18 -9.27
CA ASN A 202 -17.69 0.49 -10.42
C ASN A 202 -17.97 2.00 -10.46
N VAL A 203 -17.12 2.75 -11.15
CA VAL A 203 -17.13 4.22 -11.15
C VAL A 203 -17.88 4.72 -12.39
N ASN A 204 -18.95 5.50 -12.18
CA ASN A 204 -19.83 5.97 -13.26
C ASN A 204 -19.89 7.49 -13.32
N VAL A 205 -19.81 8.05 -14.52
CA VAL A 205 -20.07 9.45 -14.83
C VAL A 205 -21.35 9.55 -15.66
N PHE A 206 -22.31 10.32 -15.18
CA PHE A 206 -23.54 10.64 -15.89
C PHE A 206 -23.46 12.07 -16.41
N THR A 207 -23.38 12.22 -17.73
CA THR A 207 -23.13 13.52 -18.39
C THR A 207 -23.80 13.59 -19.76
N SER A 208 -23.94 14.80 -20.29
CA SER A 208 -24.37 15.02 -21.68
C SER A 208 -23.39 14.36 -22.66
N ARG A 209 -23.94 13.83 -23.77
CA ARG A 209 -23.20 13.06 -24.78
C ARG A 209 -22.04 13.87 -25.36
N GLY A 210 -20.85 13.26 -25.39
CA GLY A 210 -19.65 13.86 -26.00
C GLY A 210 -19.04 15.02 -25.20
N LYS A 211 -19.41 15.21 -23.93
CA LYS A 211 -18.83 16.28 -23.09
C LYS A 211 -17.35 16.03 -22.72
N PHE A 212 -16.95 14.76 -22.62
CA PHE A 212 -15.61 14.36 -22.21
C PHE A 212 -15.10 13.20 -23.08
N ASP A 213 -13.98 13.40 -23.76
CA ASP A 213 -13.43 12.42 -24.72
C ASP A 213 -12.25 11.59 -24.16
N ASN A 214 -11.52 12.13 -23.18
CA ASN A 214 -10.29 11.53 -22.63
C ASN A 214 -10.48 11.06 -21.18
N ILE A 215 -11.37 10.09 -20.96
CA ILE A 215 -11.61 9.51 -19.64
C ILE A 215 -10.80 8.21 -19.49
N PRO A 216 -10.12 7.97 -18.34
CA PRO A 216 -9.33 6.76 -18.12
C PRO A 216 -10.12 5.45 -18.25
N GLU A 217 -9.45 4.38 -18.66
CA GLU A 217 -10.01 3.03 -18.62
C GLU A 217 -10.49 2.66 -17.20
N GLY A 218 -11.70 2.10 -17.11
CA GLY A 218 -12.33 1.72 -15.84
C GLY A 218 -13.40 2.69 -15.32
N VAL A 219 -13.53 3.89 -15.91
CA VAL A 219 -14.66 4.80 -15.65
C VAL A 219 -15.72 4.62 -16.74
N ILE A 220 -16.96 4.37 -16.32
CA ILE A 220 -18.11 4.17 -17.23
C ILE A 220 -18.81 5.51 -17.43
N VAL A 221 -19.00 5.91 -18.69
CA VAL A 221 -19.68 7.15 -19.04
C VAL A 221 -21.05 6.84 -19.62
N SER A 222 -22.09 7.48 -19.11
CA SER A 222 -23.48 7.29 -19.54
C SER A 222 -24.23 8.61 -19.65
N GLU A 223 -25.31 8.63 -20.43
CA GLU A 223 -26.15 9.81 -20.58
C GLU A 223 -26.95 10.08 -19.29
N THR A 224 -27.19 11.35 -18.96
CA THR A 224 -27.86 11.78 -17.71
C THR A 224 -29.26 11.20 -17.52
N ASN A 225 -30.00 10.93 -18.60
CA ASN A 225 -31.32 10.28 -18.57
C ASN A 225 -31.27 8.82 -18.07
N MET A 226 -30.14 8.14 -18.22
CA MET A 226 -29.99 6.73 -17.81
C MET A 226 -29.78 6.58 -16.30
N ILE A 227 -29.56 7.67 -15.56
CA ILE A 227 -29.24 7.63 -14.12
C ILE A 227 -30.33 6.93 -13.30
N GLU A 228 -31.60 7.18 -13.62
CA GLU A 228 -32.77 6.62 -12.93
C GLU A 228 -32.94 5.12 -13.21
N THR A 229 -32.49 4.65 -14.37
CA THR A 229 -32.53 3.23 -14.75
C THR A 229 -31.31 2.43 -14.29
N SER A 230 -30.29 3.12 -13.78
CA SER A 230 -29.04 2.48 -13.37
C SER A 230 -29.18 1.83 -11.99
N GLU A 231 -28.37 0.80 -11.72
CA GLU A 231 -28.31 0.21 -10.38
C GLU A 231 -28.01 1.26 -9.29
N THR A 232 -28.55 1.07 -8.10
CA THR A 232 -28.35 2.02 -7.00
C THR A 232 -26.88 2.10 -6.58
N ALA A 233 -26.36 3.32 -6.48
CA ALA A 233 -25.00 3.60 -6.05
C ALA A 233 -24.89 3.68 -4.53
N SER A 234 -23.68 3.44 -4.02
CA SER A 234 -23.38 3.63 -2.60
C SER A 234 -22.92 5.06 -2.30
N PHE A 235 -22.39 5.74 -3.32
CA PHE A 235 -21.80 7.08 -3.22
C PHE A 235 -22.13 7.91 -4.47
N GLY A 236 -22.76 9.06 -4.30
CA GLY A 236 -23.06 10.02 -5.36
C GLY A 236 -22.24 11.30 -5.21
N VAL A 237 -21.85 11.92 -6.31
CA VAL A 237 -21.23 13.25 -6.35
C VAL A 237 -22.03 14.13 -7.29
N GLY A 238 -22.30 15.36 -6.87
CA GLY A 238 -22.93 16.35 -7.70
C GLY A 238 -22.46 17.76 -7.39
N TYR A 239 -22.83 18.68 -8.27
CA TYR A 239 -22.33 20.04 -8.30
C TYR A 239 -23.46 21.01 -7.91
N GLY A 240 -23.19 21.90 -6.96
CA GLY A 240 -24.16 22.91 -6.54
C GLY A 240 -25.45 22.34 -5.96
N LEU A 241 -25.44 21.16 -5.33
CA LEU A 241 -26.68 20.44 -4.93
C LEU A 241 -27.49 21.19 -3.87
N LEU A 242 -26.80 21.96 -3.02
CA LEU A 242 -27.36 22.81 -1.98
C LEU A 242 -27.41 24.28 -2.40
N SER A 243 -27.03 24.61 -3.64
CA SER A 243 -27.16 25.94 -4.22
C SER A 243 -28.53 26.15 -4.87
N ASN A 244 -28.90 27.41 -5.16
CA ASN A 244 -30.13 27.73 -5.89
C ASN A 244 -30.23 26.93 -7.21
N GLY A 245 -31.31 26.16 -7.37
CA GLY A 245 -31.53 25.30 -8.54
C GLY A 245 -30.83 23.93 -8.49
N GLY A 246 -30.15 23.58 -7.40
CA GLY A 246 -29.52 22.27 -7.17
C GLY A 246 -30.48 21.15 -6.75
N LYS A 247 -31.64 21.52 -6.19
CA LYS A 247 -32.63 20.60 -5.61
C LYS A 247 -33.07 19.45 -6.53
N ASN A 248 -33.29 19.73 -7.81
CA ASN A 248 -33.68 18.69 -8.77
C ASN A 248 -32.55 17.68 -9.02
N SER A 249 -31.31 18.15 -9.12
CA SER A 249 -30.12 17.32 -9.28
C SER A 249 -29.88 16.45 -8.04
N LEU A 250 -30.09 17.04 -6.84
CA LEU A 250 -30.04 16.31 -5.57
C LEU A 250 -31.09 15.19 -5.53
N LYS A 251 -32.33 15.49 -5.94
CA LYS A 251 -33.41 14.50 -5.99
C LYS A 251 -33.08 13.31 -6.91
N LYS A 252 -32.54 13.59 -8.12
CA LYS A 252 -32.09 12.54 -9.05
C LYS A 252 -31.00 11.67 -8.41
N LEU A 253 -29.98 12.28 -7.80
CA LEU A 253 -28.92 11.56 -7.11
C LEU A 253 -29.46 10.69 -5.97
N LEU A 254 -30.37 11.22 -5.15
CA LEU A 254 -31.00 10.49 -4.04
C LEU A 254 -31.80 9.27 -4.50
N GLN A 255 -32.47 9.35 -5.65
CA GLN A 255 -33.20 8.22 -6.24
C GLN A 255 -32.24 7.14 -6.77
N SER A 256 -31.09 7.55 -7.29
CA SER A 256 -30.04 6.66 -7.79
C SER A 256 -29.06 6.16 -6.70
N THR A 257 -29.23 6.58 -5.44
CA THR A 257 -28.35 6.21 -4.33
C THR A 257 -29.11 5.34 -3.33
N LYS A 258 -28.46 4.27 -2.87
CA LYS A 258 -29.01 3.33 -1.88
C LYS A 258 -29.45 4.05 -0.61
N ASP A 259 -30.38 3.42 0.07
CA ASP A 259 -30.71 3.75 1.45
C ASP A 259 -29.46 3.64 2.34
N ASN A 260 -29.25 4.61 3.24
CA ASN A 260 -28.01 4.83 3.99
C ASN A 260 -26.76 5.14 3.16
N GLY A 261 -26.90 5.39 1.86
CA GLY A 261 -25.83 5.86 0.99
C GLY A 261 -25.44 7.31 1.26
N PHE A 262 -24.36 7.73 0.59
CA PHE A 262 -23.75 9.03 0.80
C PHE A 262 -23.75 9.86 -0.48
N ILE A 263 -23.93 11.17 -0.33
CA ILE A 263 -23.88 12.15 -1.43
C ILE A 263 -22.88 13.23 -1.07
N LEU A 264 -21.88 13.45 -1.91
CA LEU A 264 -20.94 14.54 -1.79
C LEU A 264 -21.38 15.70 -2.69
N SER A 265 -21.73 16.82 -2.06
CA SER A 265 -21.98 18.07 -2.80
C SER A 265 -20.70 18.87 -2.93
N ARG A 266 -20.42 19.27 -4.17
CA ARG A 266 -19.35 20.21 -4.52
C ARG A 266 -19.95 21.59 -4.78
N GLU A 267 -19.74 22.49 -3.83
CA GLU A 267 -20.28 23.85 -3.82
C GLU A 267 -19.19 24.88 -4.16
N LYS A 268 -19.57 26.02 -4.72
CA LYS A 268 -18.65 27.16 -4.85
C LYS A 268 -18.54 27.87 -3.50
N LYS A 269 -17.34 28.31 -3.13
CA LYS A 269 -17.01 28.85 -1.80
C LYS A 269 -17.90 30.00 -1.31
N ASN A 270 -18.43 30.83 -2.22
CA ASN A 270 -19.20 32.03 -1.88
C ASN A 270 -20.70 31.90 -2.21
N THR A 271 -21.21 30.69 -2.47
CA THR A 271 -22.63 30.51 -2.75
C THR A 271 -23.43 30.33 -1.46
N SER A 272 -24.59 30.98 -1.38
CA SER A 272 -25.55 30.74 -0.30
C SER A 272 -26.11 29.33 -0.39
N LEU A 273 -26.00 28.56 0.70
CA LEU A 273 -26.50 27.20 0.80
C LEU A 273 -27.96 27.19 1.28
N ASP A 274 -28.84 26.53 0.55
CA ASP A 274 -30.18 26.22 0.98
C ASP A 274 -30.16 24.97 1.88
N LEU A 275 -30.02 25.17 3.18
CA LEU A 275 -30.01 24.08 4.16
C LEU A 275 -31.42 23.50 4.42
N SER A 276 -32.49 24.13 3.94
CA SER A 276 -33.86 23.64 4.14
C SER A 276 -34.10 22.29 3.45
N VAL A 277 -33.39 22.04 2.34
CA VAL A 277 -33.45 20.77 1.60
C VAL A 277 -32.97 19.57 2.43
N LEU A 278 -32.12 19.81 3.44
CA LEU A 278 -31.64 18.75 4.33
C LEU A 278 -32.77 18.17 5.17
N GLN A 279 -33.66 19.01 5.67
CA GLN A 279 -34.82 18.57 6.43
C GLN A 279 -35.85 17.90 5.51
N GLU A 280 -36.09 18.47 4.33
CA GLU A 280 -37.03 17.93 3.34
C GLU A 280 -36.66 16.51 2.88
N PHE A 281 -35.38 16.28 2.60
CA PHE A 281 -34.89 14.99 2.11
C PHE A 281 -34.31 14.08 3.21
N GLN A 282 -34.46 14.43 4.49
CA GLN A 282 -33.95 13.67 5.63
C GLN A 282 -32.45 13.36 5.47
N LEU A 283 -31.66 14.40 5.28
CA LEU A 283 -30.21 14.34 5.12
C LEU A 283 -29.53 14.87 6.38
N ARG A 284 -28.35 14.32 6.66
CA ARG A 284 -27.45 14.83 7.69
C ARG A 284 -26.08 15.12 7.09
N ILE A 285 -25.51 16.26 7.46
CA ILE A 285 -24.14 16.61 7.09
C ILE A 285 -23.19 15.74 7.91
N VAL A 286 -22.25 15.05 7.29
CA VAL A 286 -21.28 14.18 7.98
C VAL A 286 -19.84 14.67 7.83
N LEU A 287 -19.53 15.47 6.82
CA LEU A 287 -18.21 16.04 6.58
C LEU A 287 -18.36 17.42 5.93
N GLU A 288 -17.61 18.41 6.40
CA GLU A 288 -17.45 19.71 5.75
C GLU A 288 -15.96 20.02 5.62
N LYS A 289 -15.49 20.18 4.38
CA LYS A 289 -14.11 20.57 4.04
C LYS A 289 -14.13 21.65 2.97
N ARG A 290 -12.99 22.29 2.74
CA ARG A 290 -12.85 23.26 1.65
C ARG A 290 -11.54 23.07 0.90
N THR A 291 -11.53 23.48 -0.35
CA THR A 291 -10.30 23.79 -1.09
C THR A 291 -10.10 25.31 -1.10
N SER A 292 -9.22 25.82 -1.95
CA SER A 292 -9.08 27.27 -2.14
C SER A 292 -10.35 27.88 -2.74
N GLU A 293 -11.01 27.18 -3.68
CA GLU A 293 -12.13 27.66 -4.50
C GLU A 293 -13.50 27.08 -4.14
N GLU A 294 -13.53 25.92 -3.48
CA GLU A 294 -14.74 25.10 -3.37
C GLU A 294 -15.00 24.68 -1.93
N PHE A 295 -16.28 24.47 -1.64
CA PHE A 295 -16.77 23.95 -0.39
C PHE A 295 -17.37 22.56 -0.62
N TRP A 296 -17.01 21.60 0.21
CA TRP A 296 -17.33 20.18 0.02
C TRP A 296 -18.11 19.66 1.22
N ILE A 297 -19.31 19.17 0.96
CA ILE A 297 -20.25 18.74 2.00
C ILE A 297 -20.66 17.32 1.71
N LEU A 298 -20.25 16.39 2.58
CA LEU A 298 -20.72 15.02 2.53
C LEU A 298 -22.03 14.92 3.31
N LEU A 299 -23.05 14.40 2.65
CA LEU A 299 -24.38 14.16 3.16
C LEU A 299 -24.58 12.66 3.29
N LYS A 300 -25.21 12.23 4.38
CA LYS A 300 -25.70 10.87 4.53
C LYS A 300 -27.22 10.88 4.40
N LYS A 301 -27.75 9.95 3.61
CA LYS A 301 -29.17 9.64 3.57
C LYS A 301 -29.54 8.93 4.87
N THR A 302 -30.30 9.57 5.75
CA THR A 302 -30.73 8.93 6.99
C THR A 302 -32.10 8.33 6.79
N ASN A 303 -32.20 7.01 6.84
CA ASN A 303 -33.47 6.34 7.09
C ASN A 303 -33.79 6.45 8.59
N LYS A 304 -35.09 6.39 8.95
CA LYS A 304 -35.63 6.52 10.33
C LYS A 304 -34.61 6.21 11.43
N ILE A 305 -34.44 7.16 12.36
CA ILE A 305 -33.67 6.95 13.59
C ILE A 305 -34.27 5.74 14.32
N ALA A 306 -33.42 4.82 14.78
CA ALA A 306 -33.87 3.62 15.46
C ALA A 306 -34.70 4.00 16.70
N GLU A 307 -35.85 3.35 16.84
CA GLU A 307 -36.82 3.64 17.91
C GLU A 307 -36.26 3.25 19.29
N ASN A 308 -35.35 2.28 19.34
CA ASN A 308 -34.70 1.81 20.55
C ASN A 308 -33.17 1.94 20.46
N THR A 309 -32.57 2.64 21.43
CA THR A 309 -31.11 2.78 21.54
C THR A 309 -30.64 2.24 22.88
N MET A 310 -29.87 1.15 22.85
CA MET A 310 -29.24 0.55 24.02
C MET A 310 -27.83 1.10 24.19
N ILE A 311 -27.45 1.43 25.43
CA ILE A 311 -26.12 1.93 25.77
C ILE A 311 -25.35 0.84 26.52
N ILE A 312 -24.15 0.54 26.06
CA ILE A 312 -23.19 -0.33 26.74
C ILE A 312 -21.95 0.50 27.01
N ASN A 313 -21.69 0.76 28.30
CA ASN A 313 -20.46 1.41 28.72
C ASN A 313 -19.30 0.42 28.59
N VAL A 314 -18.28 0.82 27.85
CA VAL A 314 -17.05 0.07 27.60
C VAL A 314 -16.01 0.53 28.61
N ASN A 315 -15.29 -0.43 29.17
CA ASN A 315 -14.15 -0.20 30.04
C ASN A 315 -12.97 -1.02 29.51
N SER A 316 -11.82 -0.38 29.30
CA SER A 316 -10.60 -1.04 28.82
C SER A 316 -9.88 -1.88 29.89
N ASN A 317 -10.22 -1.69 31.17
CA ASN A 317 -9.64 -2.45 32.30
C ASN A 317 -10.54 -3.60 32.76
N GLU A 318 -11.84 -3.57 32.41
CA GLU A 318 -12.83 -4.57 32.81
C GLU A 318 -13.70 -4.95 31.62
N PHE A 319 -13.67 -6.24 31.25
CA PHE A 319 -14.29 -6.73 30.02
C PHE A 319 -15.68 -7.35 30.20
N SER A 320 -16.35 -7.11 31.34
CA SER A 320 -17.69 -7.65 31.63
C SER A 320 -18.76 -7.22 30.61
N TRP A 321 -18.55 -6.09 29.94
CA TRP A 321 -19.40 -5.63 28.84
C TRP A 321 -19.38 -6.54 27.60
N LEU A 322 -18.32 -7.34 27.40
CA LEU A 322 -18.23 -8.27 26.27
C LEU A 322 -19.31 -9.34 26.31
N GLU A 323 -19.66 -9.86 27.49
CA GLU A 323 -20.72 -10.86 27.64
C GLU A 323 -22.07 -10.32 27.16
N LYS A 324 -22.34 -9.04 27.41
CA LYS A 324 -23.54 -8.35 26.89
C LYS A 324 -23.52 -8.30 25.37
N VAL A 325 -22.38 -7.91 24.77
CA VAL A 325 -22.23 -7.87 23.31
C VAL A 325 -22.42 -9.26 22.69
N GLN A 326 -21.78 -10.28 23.25
CA GLN A 326 -21.89 -11.67 22.80
C GLN A 326 -23.34 -12.19 22.91
N THR A 327 -24.01 -11.91 24.01
CA THR A 327 -25.42 -12.31 24.21
C THR A 327 -26.32 -11.66 23.15
N ILE A 328 -26.10 -10.38 22.84
CA ILE A 328 -26.88 -9.68 21.83
C ILE A 328 -26.62 -10.28 20.44
N LEU A 329 -25.36 -10.55 20.09
CA LEU A 329 -25.01 -11.22 18.83
C LEU A 329 -25.62 -12.63 18.74
N ALA A 330 -25.65 -13.38 19.83
CA ALA A 330 -26.23 -14.73 19.87
C ALA A 330 -27.76 -14.75 19.73
N SER A 331 -28.44 -13.65 20.06
CA SER A 331 -29.91 -13.51 19.97
C SER A 331 -30.43 -13.26 18.54
N THR A 332 -29.74 -13.82 17.53
CA THR A 332 -29.76 -13.53 16.08
C THR A 332 -31.09 -13.60 15.32
N GLU A 333 -32.25 -13.77 15.97
CA GLU A 333 -33.55 -13.93 15.29
C GLU A 333 -34.58 -12.81 15.51
N GLY A 334 -34.25 -11.71 16.21
CA GLY A 334 -35.26 -10.69 16.58
C GLY A 334 -34.92 -9.21 16.35
N HIS A 335 -33.67 -8.84 16.10
CA HIS A 335 -33.31 -7.42 16.05
C HIS A 335 -33.41 -6.87 14.63
N ASN A 336 -34.56 -6.27 14.31
CA ASN A 336 -34.70 -5.48 13.11
C ASN A 336 -33.68 -4.32 13.14
N ILE A 337 -32.84 -4.25 12.11
CA ILE A 337 -31.82 -3.20 11.92
C ILE A 337 -32.48 -1.80 11.86
N ASN A 338 -33.79 -1.72 11.64
CA ASN A 338 -34.51 -0.45 11.64
C ASN A 338 -35.11 -0.08 13.01
N GLU A 339 -35.05 -0.95 14.02
CA GLU A 339 -35.67 -0.75 15.33
C GLU A 339 -34.64 -0.55 16.45
N THR A 340 -33.49 -1.24 16.40
CA THR A 340 -32.51 -1.21 17.50
C THR A 340 -31.13 -0.71 17.07
N ARG A 341 -30.54 0.17 17.88
CA ARG A 341 -29.11 0.56 17.83
C ARG A 341 -28.45 0.26 19.16
N ILE A 342 -27.19 -0.15 19.11
CA ILE A 342 -26.36 -0.37 20.30
C ILE A 342 -25.19 0.59 20.25
N LEU A 343 -25.08 1.44 21.27
CA LEU A 343 -23.98 2.38 21.42
C LEU A 343 -22.97 1.81 22.42
N LEU A 344 -21.78 1.49 21.91
CA LEU A 344 -20.62 1.21 22.73
C LEU A 344 -19.97 2.55 23.10
N VAL A 345 -20.01 2.92 24.37
CA VAL A 345 -19.58 4.23 24.85
C VAL A 345 -18.38 4.09 25.77
N GLU A 346 -17.29 4.78 25.48
CA GLU A 346 -16.15 4.89 26.38
C GLU A 346 -15.78 6.37 26.59
N GLU A 347 -15.59 6.75 27.85
CA GLU A 347 -15.29 8.13 28.26
C GLU A 347 -13.90 8.23 28.89
N GLY A 348 -13.15 9.27 28.52
CA GLY A 348 -11.88 9.65 29.16
C GLY A 348 -10.66 8.80 28.81
N ASN A 349 -10.74 7.91 27.82
CA ASN A 349 -9.64 7.01 27.46
C ASN A 349 -9.04 7.32 26.07
N PHE A 350 -7.75 7.62 26.04
CA PHE A 350 -6.98 7.87 24.81
C PHE A 350 -6.35 6.61 24.22
N GLU A 351 -6.21 5.55 25.02
CA GLU A 351 -5.61 4.26 24.65
C GLU A 351 -6.69 3.18 24.43
N SER A 352 -7.93 3.61 24.19
CA SER A 352 -9.07 2.72 23.96
C SER A 352 -8.88 1.86 22.70
N GLY A 353 -9.07 0.54 22.86
CA GLY A 353 -9.16 -0.41 21.76
C GLY A 353 -10.51 -0.42 21.03
N LEU A 354 -11.48 0.41 21.45
CA LEU A 354 -12.87 0.38 20.97
C LEU A 354 -12.97 0.59 19.45
N LEU A 355 -12.13 1.44 18.87
CA LEU A 355 -12.12 1.71 17.43
C LEU A 355 -11.66 0.50 16.61
N GLY A 356 -10.66 -0.23 17.09
CA GLY A 356 -10.25 -1.50 16.49
C GLY A 356 -11.34 -2.57 16.66
N PHE A 357 -11.94 -2.63 17.84
CA PHE A 357 -12.99 -3.58 18.16
C PHE A 357 -14.23 -3.42 17.28
N ILE A 358 -14.77 -2.20 17.14
CA ILE A 358 -15.97 -1.94 16.32
C ILE A 358 -15.71 -2.30 14.85
N ASN A 359 -14.51 -2.07 14.33
CA ASN A 359 -14.15 -2.43 12.95
C ASN A 359 -14.20 -3.94 12.71
N CYS A 360 -13.83 -4.75 13.70
CA CYS A 360 -13.96 -6.21 13.64
C CYS A 360 -15.42 -6.65 13.81
N LEU A 361 -16.09 -6.14 14.85
CA LEU A 361 -17.48 -6.47 15.18
C LEU A 361 -18.43 -6.23 14.00
N ARG A 362 -18.21 -5.16 13.24
CA ARG A 362 -19.00 -4.81 12.05
C ARG A 362 -18.91 -5.82 10.91
N LYS A 363 -17.90 -6.68 10.91
CA LYS A 363 -17.74 -7.76 9.93
C LYS A 363 -18.45 -9.04 10.36
N GLU A 364 -18.97 -9.10 11.58
CA GLU A 364 -19.72 -10.24 12.09
C GLU A 364 -21.21 -10.15 11.70
N PRO A 365 -21.91 -11.29 11.57
CA PRO A 365 -23.36 -11.30 11.42
C PRO A 365 -24.06 -10.52 12.54
N GLY A 366 -24.92 -9.56 12.19
CA GLY A 366 -25.60 -8.69 13.16
C GLY A 366 -24.76 -7.50 13.65
N GLY A 367 -23.47 -7.38 13.30
CA GLY A 367 -22.59 -6.27 13.72
C GLY A 367 -23.05 -4.89 13.23
N ASN A 368 -23.69 -4.85 12.07
CA ASN A 368 -24.98 -4.19 11.88
C ASN A 368 -25.42 -2.96 12.70
N ILE A 369 -25.84 -3.28 13.91
CA ILE A 369 -26.60 -2.40 14.81
C ILE A 369 -25.68 -1.62 15.77
N PHE A 370 -24.40 -1.98 15.82
CA PHE A 370 -23.44 -1.37 16.73
C PHE A 370 -22.88 -0.06 16.17
N ARG A 371 -22.69 0.91 17.06
CA ARG A 371 -21.98 2.17 16.85
C ARG A 371 -21.02 2.38 18.02
N ALA A 372 -19.92 3.06 17.78
CA ALA A 372 -18.94 3.43 18.79
C ALA A 372 -18.97 4.93 19.04
N VAL A 373 -18.94 5.30 20.33
CA VAL A 373 -18.82 6.67 20.83
C VAL A 373 -17.63 6.72 21.79
N LEU A 374 -16.57 7.39 21.38
CA LEU A 374 -15.36 7.55 22.18
C LEU A 374 -15.21 9.02 22.57
N ILE A 375 -15.40 9.33 23.85
CA ILE A 375 -15.33 10.70 24.38
C ILE A 375 -13.95 10.92 24.98
N GLN A 376 -13.08 11.62 24.26
CA GLN A 376 -11.71 11.95 24.70
C GLN A 376 -11.58 13.37 25.24
N ASP A 377 -12.64 14.17 25.16
CA ASP A 377 -12.70 15.47 25.84
C ASP A 377 -13.00 15.28 27.33
N LEU A 378 -11.97 15.40 28.18
CA LEU A 378 -12.10 15.29 29.63
C LEU A 378 -12.99 16.39 30.26
N LYS A 379 -13.27 17.47 29.52
CA LYS A 379 -14.15 18.57 29.95
C LYS A 379 -15.58 18.42 29.44
N ALA A 380 -15.86 17.44 28.58
CA ALA A 380 -17.20 17.23 28.07
C ALA A 380 -18.15 16.74 29.19
N PRO A 381 -19.44 17.11 29.14
CA PRO A 381 -20.44 16.57 30.06
C PRO A 381 -20.54 15.05 29.90
N LYS A 382 -20.98 14.34 30.94
CA LYS A 382 -21.21 12.89 30.84
C LYS A 382 -22.14 12.54 29.68
N PHE A 383 -21.85 11.41 29.03
CA PHE A 383 -22.63 10.93 27.89
C PHE A 383 -24.12 10.84 28.22
N SER A 384 -24.95 11.40 27.34
CA SER A 384 -26.40 11.35 27.47
C SER A 384 -27.04 11.55 26.11
N LEU A 385 -28.07 10.75 25.81
CA LEU A 385 -28.87 10.88 24.59
C LEU A 385 -29.69 12.19 24.54
N ASN A 386 -29.89 12.85 25.68
CA ASN A 386 -30.72 14.06 25.77
C ASN A 386 -29.91 15.35 25.56
N LEU A 387 -28.58 15.27 25.54
CA LEU A 387 -27.73 16.45 25.35
C LEU A 387 -27.50 16.68 23.86
N PRO A 388 -27.78 17.90 23.34
CA PRO A 388 -27.58 18.24 21.92
C PRO A 388 -26.18 17.90 21.40
N LEU A 389 -25.16 18.08 22.22
CA LEU A 389 -23.77 17.71 21.91
C LEU A 389 -23.63 16.29 21.38
N TYR A 390 -24.37 15.34 21.96
CA TYR A 390 -24.33 13.92 21.60
C TYR A 390 -25.44 13.56 20.62
N SER A 391 -26.68 14.02 20.87
CA SER A 391 -27.83 13.63 20.05
C SER A 391 -27.69 14.06 18.60
N GLU A 392 -27.25 15.30 18.33
CA GLU A 392 -27.07 15.81 16.96
C GLU A 392 -26.01 15.00 16.19
N GLN A 393 -24.96 14.54 16.87
CA GLN A 393 -23.95 13.68 16.25
C GLN A 393 -24.53 12.27 16.00
N LEU A 394 -25.25 11.70 16.97
CA LEU A 394 -25.84 10.37 16.84
C LEU A 394 -26.93 10.28 15.78
N GLU A 395 -27.63 11.38 15.49
CA GLU A 395 -28.57 11.47 14.37
C GLU A 395 -27.91 11.27 13.00
N THR A 396 -26.59 11.47 12.88
CA THR A 396 -25.86 11.09 11.67
C THR A 396 -25.75 9.57 11.50
N ASP A 397 -26.02 8.80 12.54
CA ASP A 397 -25.92 7.34 12.57
C ASP A 397 -24.55 6.81 12.08
N LEU A 398 -23.48 7.59 12.25
CA LEU A 398 -22.13 7.15 11.88
C LEU A 398 -21.65 6.03 12.80
N VAL A 399 -20.97 5.03 12.24
CA VAL A 399 -20.42 3.89 12.98
C VAL A 399 -19.40 4.33 14.03
N VAL A 400 -18.51 5.27 13.70
CA VAL A 400 -17.47 5.76 14.60
C VAL A 400 -17.65 7.25 14.88
N ASN A 401 -17.76 7.58 16.16
CA ASN A 401 -17.89 8.94 16.66
C ASN A 401 -16.85 9.19 17.75
N VAL A 402 -15.87 10.04 17.49
CA VAL A 402 -14.85 10.44 18.46
C VAL A 402 -15.01 11.90 18.80
N LEU A 403 -15.21 12.22 20.08
CA LEU A 403 -15.26 13.60 20.58
C LEU A 403 -13.89 14.00 21.10
N ARG A 404 -13.29 15.02 20.50
CA ARG A 404 -12.02 15.63 20.94
C ARG A 404 -12.27 16.97 21.64
N PRO A 405 -11.28 17.46 22.42
CA PRO A 405 -11.35 18.75 23.10
C PRO A 405 -11.85 19.89 22.21
N GLY A 406 -12.79 20.67 22.75
CA GLY A 406 -13.38 21.81 22.05
C GLY A 406 -14.65 21.48 21.27
N ASN A 407 -15.39 20.45 21.71
CA ASN A 407 -16.62 19.97 21.06
C ASN A 407 -16.43 19.56 19.59
N VAL A 408 -15.28 18.94 19.28
CA VAL A 408 -14.93 18.58 17.90
C VAL A 408 -15.19 17.09 17.66
N TRP A 409 -16.22 16.79 16.88
CA TRP A 409 -16.52 15.44 16.42
C TRP A 409 -15.67 15.04 15.21
N GLY A 410 -15.24 13.79 15.18
CA GLY A 410 -14.42 13.23 14.11
C GLY A 410 -14.23 11.72 14.22
N SER A 411 -13.24 11.22 13.51
CA SER A 411 -12.71 9.86 13.64
C SER A 411 -11.22 9.82 13.32
N TYR A 412 -10.53 8.78 13.78
CA TYR A 412 -9.16 8.54 13.37
C TYR A 412 -9.14 7.85 12.00
N ARG A 413 -8.34 8.39 11.08
CA ARG A 413 -8.27 7.94 9.69
C ARG A 413 -6.82 7.82 9.25
N HIS A 414 -6.59 6.89 8.33
CA HIS A 414 -5.33 6.80 7.61
C HIS A 414 -5.28 7.87 6.52
N GLN A 415 -4.19 8.62 6.48
CA GLN A 415 -3.89 9.61 5.45
C GLN A 415 -2.56 9.25 4.81
N LEU A 416 -2.53 9.24 3.48
CA LEU A 416 -1.32 8.99 2.71
C LEU A 416 -0.21 9.96 3.13
N LEU A 417 0.94 9.42 3.52
CA LEU A 417 2.11 10.26 3.75
C LEU A 417 2.65 10.72 2.39
N PRO A 418 2.91 12.03 2.22
CA PRO A 418 3.54 12.51 1.01
C PRO A 418 4.92 11.85 0.89
N PRO A 419 5.40 11.59 -0.34
CA PRO A 419 6.77 11.16 -0.54
C PRO A 419 7.70 12.18 0.14
N ARG A 420 8.72 11.68 0.85
CA ARG A 420 9.70 12.54 1.51
C ARG A 420 10.27 13.52 0.49
N GLU A 421 10.22 14.80 0.83
CA GLU A 421 10.90 15.80 0.05
C GLU A 421 12.42 15.58 0.17
N PRO A 422 13.18 15.81 -0.91
CA PRO A 422 14.64 15.74 -0.83
C PRO A 422 15.16 16.76 0.18
N GLU A 423 15.89 16.32 1.18
CA GLU A 423 16.57 17.18 2.15
C GLU A 423 18.04 17.35 1.76
N PHE A 424 18.58 18.56 1.97
CA PHE A 424 20.00 18.81 1.79
C PHE A 424 20.80 18.14 2.91
N THR A 425 21.83 17.37 2.54
CA THR A 425 22.74 16.75 3.51
C THR A 425 24.18 17.09 3.14
N ASN A 426 25.02 17.28 4.16
CA ASN A 426 26.45 17.55 3.98
C ASN A 426 27.20 16.36 3.36
N TYR A 427 26.65 15.15 3.53
CA TYR A 427 27.20 13.91 3.02
C TYR A 427 26.09 13.06 2.42
N SER A 428 26.32 12.47 1.25
CA SER A 428 25.45 11.48 0.63
C SER A 428 26.27 10.45 -0.13
N ILE A 429 25.75 9.22 -0.25
CA ILE A 429 26.37 8.15 -1.03
C ILE A 429 25.42 7.84 -2.19
N ILE A 430 25.94 7.81 -3.41
CA ILE A 430 25.17 7.39 -4.58
C ILE A 430 25.04 5.87 -4.54
N CYS A 431 23.89 5.39 -4.07
CA CYS A 431 23.52 3.99 -4.21
C CYS A 431 22.86 3.78 -5.58
N LEU A 432 23.43 2.91 -6.41
CA LEU A 432 22.89 2.54 -7.72
C LEU A 432 21.64 1.64 -7.57
N ASN A 433 20.55 2.24 -7.11
CA ASN A 433 19.18 1.71 -7.23
C ASN A 433 18.28 2.71 -8.01
N LEU A 434 18.90 3.64 -8.74
CA LEU A 434 18.22 4.77 -9.37
C LEU A 434 17.91 4.50 -10.85
N TYR A 435 16.63 4.61 -11.20
CA TYR A 435 16.19 4.66 -12.59
C TYR A 435 16.48 6.05 -13.18
N PHE A 436 16.85 6.08 -14.46
CA PHE A 436 17.25 7.27 -15.23
C PHE A 436 16.38 8.54 -15.02
N PRO A 437 15.04 8.47 -14.85
CA PRO A 437 14.21 9.65 -14.60
C PRO A 437 14.51 10.36 -13.27
N LYS A 438 14.94 9.62 -12.24
CA LYS A 438 15.22 10.16 -10.89
C LYS A 438 16.57 10.89 -10.85
N LEU A 439 17.54 10.46 -11.66
CA LEU A 439 18.82 11.14 -11.87
C LEU A 439 18.64 12.50 -12.55
N MET A 440 17.73 12.60 -13.53
CA MET A 440 17.40 13.85 -14.21
C MET A 440 16.78 14.89 -13.27
N GLN A 441 16.00 14.45 -12.28
CA GLN A 441 15.35 15.33 -11.32
C GLN A 441 16.31 15.89 -10.27
N MET A 442 17.36 15.13 -9.92
CA MET A 442 18.40 15.53 -8.96
C MET A 442 19.38 16.56 -9.53
N ASN A 443 19.63 16.54 -10.85
CA ASN A 443 20.62 17.43 -11.47
C ASN A 443 20.15 18.90 -11.59
N ASN A 444 18.85 19.16 -11.55
CA ASN A 444 18.29 20.49 -11.82
C ASN A 444 18.26 21.46 -10.62
N LYS A 445 18.85 21.11 -9.45
CA LYS A 445 18.69 21.90 -8.22
C LYS A 445 19.99 22.25 -7.47
N VAL A 446 21.17 22.01 -8.03
CA VAL A 446 22.45 22.25 -7.35
C VAL A 446 23.09 23.55 -7.87
N THR A 447 22.76 24.69 -7.25
CA THR A 447 23.55 25.94 -7.34
C THR A 447 23.59 26.65 -5.97
N ASN A 448 24.79 26.67 -5.36
CA ASN A 448 25.39 27.72 -4.49
C ASN A 448 25.97 27.28 -3.11
N SER A 449 27.30 27.46 -2.99
CA SER A 449 28.18 27.90 -1.86
C SER A 449 28.20 27.12 -0.51
N SER A 450 29.29 26.40 -0.13
CA SER A 450 30.57 26.81 0.59
C SER A 450 30.36 27.14 2.09
N ASN A 451 31.12 26.75 3.14
CA ASN A 451 32.53 26.37 3.37
C ASN A 451 32.78 25.86 4.85
N ILE A 452 33.82 25.03 5.09
CA ILE A 452 34.75 24.92 6.29
C ILE A 452 34.19 24.32 7.63
N GLU A 453 34.85 23.53 8.52
CA GLU A 453 36.21 22.96 8.78
C GLU A 453 36.10 21.66 9.64
N GLU A 454 37.10 20.78 9.61
CA GLU A 454 37.21 19.52 10.37
C GLU A 454 38.05 19.65 11.66
N SER A 455 37.76 18.79 12.65
CA SER A 455 38.80 18.29 13.57
C SER A 455 38.46 16.88 14.11
N GLY A 456 39.36 15.90 13.90
CA GLY A 456 39.55 14.78 14.84
C GLY A 456 39.59 13.35 14.28
N THR A 457 40.80 12.76 14.33
CA THR A 457 41.19 11.32 14.30
C THR A 457 41.12 10.58 12.95
N GLU A 458 42.29 10.10 12.49
CA GLU A 458 42.61 9.61 11.14
C GLU A 458 41.79 8.39 10.67
N GLU A 459 40.62 8.64 10.10
CA GLU A 459 40.29 8.27 8.72
C GLU A 459 40.23 9.59 7.93
N ILE A 460 41.10 9.80 6.94
CA ILE A 460 41.14 11.07 6.19
C ILE A 460 39.88 11.15 5.31
N LEU A 461 38.87 11.87 5.77
CA LEU A 461 37.73 12.31 4.97
C LEU A 461 38.21 13.43 4.03
N VAL A 462 38.78 13.03 2.89
CA VAL A 462 39.17 13.98 1.85
C VAL A 462 37.91 14.65 1.30
N GLY A 463 37.70 15.92 1.64
CA GLY A 463 36.72 16.81 1.01
C GLY A 463 36.70 16.59 -0.50
N THR A 464 35.54 16.17 -1.00
CA THR A 464 35.34 15.31 -2.18
C THR A 464 36.24 15.66 -3.38
N LYS A 465 37.36 14.92 -3.52
CA LYS A 465 38.19 14.89 -4.73
C LYS A 465 37.67 13.82 -5.68
N MET A 466 37.67 14.13 -6.98
CA MET A 466 37.18 13.32 -8.12
C MET A 466 37.22 11.80 -7.86
N LEU A 467 36.04 11.21 -7.62
CA LEU A 467 35.92 9.79 -7.31
C LEU A 467 35.86 8.98 -8.61
N MET A 468 37.03 8.56 -9.09
CA MET A 468 37.17 7.67 -10.25
C MET A 468 36.81 6.23 -9.86
N LEU A 469 35.63 5.77 -10.26
CA LEU A 469 35.27 4.35 -10.20
C LEU A 469 36.25 3.53 -11.07
N SER A 470 37.10 2.74 -10.42
CA SER A 470 37.84 1.68 -11.10
C SER A 470 36.93 0.45 -11.16
N PHE A 471 36.57 0.00 -12.36
CA PHE A 471 36.05 -1.36 -12.56
C PHE A 471 37.16 -2.36 -12.24
N VAL A 472 37.33 -2.68 -10.97
CA VAL A 472 38.17 -3.80 -10.53
C VAL A 472 37.22 -4.91 -10.11
N LYS A 473 37.31 -6.02 -10.88
CA LYS A 473 36.62 -7.32 -10.76
C LYS A 473 35.33 -7.55 -11.54
N MET A 474 35.26 -7.13 -12.81
CA MET A 474 34.54 -7.94 -13.79
C MET A 474 35.22 -7.89 -15.16
N LEU A 475 36.40 -8.51 -15.23
CA LEU A 475 37.14 -8.73 -16.47
C LEU A 475 37.82 -10.09 -16.38
N LEU A 476 37.07 -11.14 -16.71
CA LEU A 476 37.69 -12.37 -17.20
C LEU A 476 36.96 -12.83 -18.46
N ALA A 477 37.78 -12.95 -19.51
CA ALA A 477 37.54 -13.52 -20.84
C ALA A 477 37.05 -12.57 -21.96
N LYS A 478 37.98 -12.35 -22.90
CA LYS A 478 37.91 -11.68 -24.20
C LYS A 478 36.57 -11.84 -24.95
N VAL A 479 35.82 -10.76 -25.12
CA VAL A 479 34.94 -10.52 -26.30
C VAL A 479 34.84 -9.02 -26.54
N THR A 480 35.16 -8.55 -27.75
CA THR A 480 34.95 -7.17 -28.22
C THR A 480 33.62 -7.14 -29.00
N ILE A 481 32.71 -6.19 -28.72
CA ILE A 481 31.45 -6.01 -29.47
C ILE A 481 31.39 -4.57 -30.00
N SER A 482 31.12 -4.40 -31.30
CA SER A 482 30.86 -3.10 -31.95
C SER A 482 29.36 -2.85 -32.12
N PHE A 483 28.89 -1.62 -31.95
CA PHE A 483 27.53 -1.20 -32.33
C PHE A 483 27.55 -0.18 -33.47
N LYS A 484 26.62 -0.33 -34.43
CA LYS A 484 26.30 0.62 -35.50
C LYS A 484 25.01 1.36 -35.14
N THR A 485 24.97 2.68 -35.24
CA THR A 485 23.72 3.46 -35.26
C THR A 485 23.73 4.46 -36.41
N ASN A 486 22.57 4.64 -37.06
CA ASN A 486 22.33 5.43 -38.27
C ASN A 486 21.80 6.85 -37.88
N PRO A 487 22.32 7.95 -38.47
CA PRO A 487 21.82 9.30 -38.23
C PRO A 487 20.58 9.67 -39.10
N GLU A 488 19.64 10.43 -38.54
CA GLU A 488 18.52 11.11 -39.24
C GLU A 488 18.89 12.60 -39.51
N GLU A 489 18.58 13.13 -40.69
CA GLU A 489 18.90 14.53 -41.06
C GLU A 489 18.03 15.55 -40.31
N GLY A 490 18.68 16.56 -39.71
CA GLY A 490 18.03 17.68 -39.01
C GLY A 490 18.27 17.72 -37.50
N ARG A 491 18.89 16.69 -36.91
CA ARG A 491 19.35 16.69 -35.50
C ARG A 491 20.82 16.27 -35.42
N ASN A 492 21.70 17.23 -35.12
CA ASN A 492 23.15 17.02 -35.02
C ASN A 492 23.61 16.58 -33.61
N GLU A 493 22.84 15.77 -32.90
CA GLU A 493 23.20 15.35 -31.53
C GLU A 493 23.09 13.83 -31.36
N ILE A 494 24.20 13.19 -30.98
CA ILE A 494 24.23 11.81 -30.47
C ILE A 494 24.71 11.89 -29.01
N PHE A 495 23.88 11.38 -28.10
CA PHE A 495 24.16 11.25 -26.67
C PHE A 495 25.15 10.10 -26.41
N PHE A 496 26.06 10.25 -25.44
CA PHE A 496 26.83 9.12 -24.91
C PHE A 496 26.88 9.04 -23.38
N LEU A 497 26.81 7.78 -22.94
CA LEU A 497 26.62 7.26 -21.59
C LEU A 497 27.83 7.44 -20.66
N LEU A 498 27.52 7.51 -19.35
CA LEU A 498 28.48 7.28 -18.27
C LEU A 498 29.24 5.97 -18.46
N GLY A 499 30.59 6.01 -18.43
CA GLY A 499 31.42 4.83 -18.14
C GLY A 499 32.63 4.48 -19.04
N ILE A 500 33.32 5.40 -19.73
CA ILE A 500 34.52 5.06 -20.54
C ILE A 500 35.81 5.77 -20.03
N LYS A 501 36.94 5.03 -19.97
CA LYS A 501 38.31 5.50 -19.61
C LYS A 501 39.23 5.61 -20.85
N GLY A 502 40.10 6.63 -20.89
CA GLY A 502 41.21 6.76 -21.87
C GLY A 502 42.15 7.96 -21.60
N TYR A 503 43.36 7.97 -22.17
CA TYR A 503 44.36 9.05 -22.06
C TYR A 503 44.23 10.10 -23.19
N SER A 504 44.69 11.34 -22.94
CA SER A 504 44.41 12.53 -23.77
C SER A 504 44.84 12.46 -25.25
N SER A 505 45.77 11.58 -25.60
CA SER A 505 46.17 11.35 -26.99
C SER A 505 45.06 10.74 -27.86
N VAL A 506 44.11 10.01 -27.25
CA VAL A 506 42.94 9.44 -27.94
C VAL A 506 41.89 10.52 -28.25
N PHE A 507 41.78 11.53 -27.40
CA PHE A 507 40.80 12.62 -27.55
C PHE A 507 41.24 13.71 -28.54
N LYS A 508 42.55 13.95 -28.67
CA LYS A 508 43.11 14.90 -29.66
C LYS A 508 42.81 14.56 -31.13
N ILE A 509 42.56 13.28 -31.44
CA ILE A 509 42.22 12.85 -32.82
C ILE A 509 40.72 13.03 -33.10
N LEU A 510 39.89 13.11 -32.06
CA LEU A 510 38.43 13.22 -32.14
C LEU A 510 37.93 14.67 -32.00
N GLU A 511 38.73 15.54 -31.38
CA GLU A 511 38.49 16.98 -31.19
C GLU A 511 38.12 17.70 -32.50
N SER A 512 38.82 17.40 -33.60
CA SER A 512 38.59 18.08 -34.89
C SER A 512 37.34 17.60 -35.65
N LYS A 513 36.59 16.63 -35.11
CA LYS A 513 35.44 16.01 -35.78
C LYS A 513 34.11 16.16 -35.03
N MET A 514 34.11 16.77 -33.84
CA MET A 514 32.89 16.99 -33.05
C MET A 514 32.26 18.35 -33.40
N LYS A 515 31.04 18.34 -33.93
CA LYS A 515 30.21 19.53 -34.16
C LYS A 515 28.92 19.39 -33.34
N SER A 516 28.79 20.26 -32.34
CA SER A 516 27.66 20.57 -31.44
C SER A 516 27.42 19.78 -30.13
N LEU A 517 27.07 20.64 -29.16
CA LEU A 517 26.75 20.61 -27.73
C LEU A 517 26.55 19.27 -26.99
N THR A 518 27.34 19.10 -25.93
CA THR A 518 26.92 18.43 -24.69
C THR A 518 27.61 19.13 -23.52
N CYS A 519 26.86 19.40 -22.44
CA CYS A 519 27.25 20.26 -21.32
C CYS A 519 28.56 19.84 -20.64
N PHE A 520 29.48 20.81 -20.52
CA PHE A 520 30.58 20.77 -19.56
C PHE A 520 30.19 21.59 -18.33
N GLN A 521 30.35 21.03 -17.13
CA GLN A 521 30.50 21.86 -15.94
C GLN A 521 32.01 21.93 -15.62
N LEU A 522 32.65 22.97 -16.13
CA LEU A 522 33.94 23.43 -15.65
C LEU A 522 33.67 24.29 -14.41
N VAL A 523 34.18 23.88 -13.26
CA VAL A 523 34.31 24.77 -12.10
C VAL A 523 35.74 25.30 -12.13
N TYR A 524 35.88 26.56 -12.55
CA TYR A 524 37.03 27.38 -12.14
C TYR A 524 36.65 28.11 -10.86
N GLU A 525 37.65 28.35 -10.01
CA GLU A 525 37.58 28.97 -8.68
C GLU A 525 36.62 30.17 -8.56
#